data_AF-A0A3E0DZE4-F1
#
_entry.id   AF-A0A3E0DZE4-F1
#
_cell.length_a   1.000
_cell.length_b   1.000
_cell.length_c   1.000
_cell.angle_alpha   90.00
_cell.angle_beta   90.00
_cell.angle_gamma   90.00
#
_symmetry.space_group_name_H-M   'P 1'
#
loop_
_entity.id
_entity.type
_entity.pdbx_description
1 polymer ?
#
loop_
_entity_poly.entity_id
_entity_poly.type
_entity_poly.pdbx_seq_one_letter_code
_entity_poly.pdbx_strand_id
1 'polypeptide(L)'
;MKNFKIAFLTIVIISISIFLMDYLVSTPAIRESSGKAISKMEYLKIGGIPQFVLTRSHDITNPVLLLLHGGPGSSETAMFRKYNQEHEQHFTVVYWDQRGAAKSFSEL
;
A
#
# COMPACT_ATOMS: atom_id res chain seq x y z
N MET A 1 -24.34 -19.98 30.38
CA MET A 1 -24.84 -19.38 29.12
C MET A 1 -24.38 -17.93 28.90
N LYS A 2 -24.42 -17.02 29.89
CA LYS A 2 -23.97 -15.62 29.75
C LYS A 2 -22.51 -15.47 29.30
N ASN A 3 -21.59 -16.19 29.95
CA ASN A 3 -20.15 -16.13 29.62
C ASN A 3 -19.85 -16.66 28.20
N PHE A 4 -20.61 -17.66 27.74
CA PHE A 4 -20.51 -18.17 26.38
C PHE A 4 -20.95 -17.15 25.32
N LYS A 5 -22.06 -16.44 25.55
CA LYS A 5 -22.53 -15.36 24.67
C LYS A 5 -21.54 -14.20 24.61
N ILE A 6 -20.94 -13.84 25.75
CA ILE A 6 -19.90 -12.81 25.81
C ILE A 6 -18.67 -13.24 25.02
N ALA A 7 -18.15 -14.45 25.26
CA ALA A 7 -16.99 -14.97 24.53
C ALA A 7 -17.24 -15.01 23.01
N PHE A 8 -18.43 -15.46 22.59
CA PHE A 8 -18.81 -15.47 21.18
C PHE A 8 -18.84 -14.06 20.57
N LEU A 9 -19.47 -13.09 21.24
CA LEU A 9 -19.52 -11.70 20.76
C LEU A 9 -18.11 -11.09 20.66
N THR A 10 -17.24 -11.34 21.65
CA THR A 10 -15.85 -10.87 21.62
C THR A 10 -15.11 -11.42 20.42
N ILE A 11 -15.25 -12.72 20.12
CA ILE A 11 -14.61 -13.34 18.95
C ILE A 11 -15.11 -12.70 17.65
N VAL A 12 -16.42 -12.48 17.52
CA VAL A 12 -17.00 -11.83 16.34
C VAL A 12 -16.43 -10.42 16.14
N ILE A 13 -16.33 -9.62 17.21
CA ILE A 13 -15.77 -8.27 17.14
C ILE A 13 -14.29 -8.29 16.73
N ILE A 14 -13.50 -9.21 17.29
CA ILE A 14 -12.09 -9.38 16.93
C ILE A 14 -11.97 -9.75 15.45
N SER A 15 -12.75 -10.71 14.97
CA SER A 15 -12.74 -11.12 13.56
C SER A 15 -13.13 -9.98 12.62
N ILE A 16 -14.15 -9.20 12.94
CA ILE A 16 -14.55 -8.01 12.17
C ILE A 16 -13.44 -6.97 12.17
N SER A 17 -12.81 -6.75 13.31
CA SER A 17 -11.72 -5.77 13.46
C SER A 17 -10.52 -6.16 12.61
N ILE A 18 -10.12 -7.44 12.62
CA ILE A 18 -9.03 -7.96 11.78
C ILE A 18 -9.37 -7.77 10.29
N PHE A 19 -10.57 -8.17 9.88
CA PHE A 19 -11.01 -8.02 8.49
C PHE A 19 -11.03 -6.55 8.04
N LEU A 20 -11.50 -5.64 8.90
CA LEU A 20 -11.51 -4.21 8.62
C LEU A 20 -10.09 -3.64 8.50
N MET A 21 -9.16 -4.07 9.35
CA MET A 21 -7.76 -3.64 9.28
C MET A 21 -7.10 -4.11 7.97
N ASP A 22 -7.30 -5.35 7.56
CA ASP A 22 -6.78 -5.86 6.27
C ASP A 22 -7.34 -5.06 5.10
N TYR A 23 -8.63 -4.72 5.12
CA TYR A 23 -9.25 -3.89 4.09
C TYR A 23 -8.65 -2.49 4.02
N LEU A 24 -8.40 -1.85 5.17
CA LEU A 24 -7.88 -0.48 5.25
C LEU A 24 -6.40 -0.36 4.87
N VAL A 25 -5.59 -1.40 5.12
CA VAL A 25 -4.14 -1.40 4.85
C VAL A 25 -3.82 -1.92 3.43
N SER A 26 -4.80 -2.47 2.73
CA SER A 26 -4.66 -2.98 1.37
C SER A 26 -4.70 -1.88 0.30
N THR A 27 -4.23 -2.22 -0.90
CA THR A 27 -4.40 -1.41 -2.10
C THR A 27 -5.40 -2.10 -3.03
N PRO A 28 -6.44 -1.41 -3.53
CA PRO A 28 -7.39 -2.03 -4.45
C PRO A 28 -6.69 -2.56 -5.71
N ALA A 29 -7.11 -3.74 -6.17
CA ALA A 29 -6.67 -4.25 -7.46
C ALA A 29 -7.13 -3.32 -8.59
N ILE A 30 -6.27 -3.10 -9.59
CA ILE A 30 -6.66 -2.46 -10.84
C ILE A 30 -7.10 -3.60 -11.78
N ARG A 31 -8.35 -3.55 -12.24
CA ARG A 31 -8.93 -4.59 -13.10
C ARG A 31 -9.05 -4.05 -14.52
N GLU A 32 -8.05 -4.37 -15.34
CA GLU A 32 -8.07 -4.13 -16.78
C GLU A 32 -8.19 -5.44 -17.55
N SER A 33 -8.96 -5.45 -18.63
CA SER A 33 -9.14 -6.63 -19.48
C SER A 33 -7.85 -7.03 -20.21
N SER A 34 -6.90 -6.09 -20.35
CA SER A 34 -5.64 -6.26 -21.07
C SER A 34 -4.65 -7.21 -20.38
N GLY A 35 -4.83 -7.49 -19.08
CA GLY A 35 -3.87 -8.26 -18.28
C GLY A 35 -2.54 -7.54 -17.99
N LYS A 36 -2.43 -6.25 -18.35
CA LYS A 36 -1.22 -5.44 -18.16
C LYS A 36 -1.27 -4.51 -16.95
N ALA A 37 -2.37 -4.51 -16.20
CA ALA A 37 -2.47 -3.70 -14.99
C ALA A 37 -1.64 -4.30 -13.85
N ILE A 38 -1.11 -3.44 -12.98
CA ILE A 38 -0.40 -3.84 -11.76
C ILE A 38 -0.91 -3.02 -10.57
N SER A 39 -1.08 -3.68 -9.43
CA SER A 39 -1.31 -3.05 -8.14
C SER A 39 -0.64 -3.93 -7.08
N LYS A 40 0.59 -3.57 -6.71
CA LYS A 40 1.47 -4.44 -5.93
C LYS A 40 2.15 -3.67 -4.82
N MET A 41 2.02 -4.17 -3.60
CA MET A 41 2.77 -3.71 -2.42
C MET A 41 3.86 -4.74 -2.12
N GLU A 42 5.11 -4.30 -1.99
CA GLU A 42 6.23 -5.19 -1.71
C GLU A 42 7.38 -4.49 -0.98
N TYR A 43 8.24 -5.27 -0.35
CA TYR A 43 9.54 -4.81 0.14
C TYR A 43 10.62 -5.19 -0.86
N LEU A 44 11.37 -4.20 -1.34
CA LEU A 44 12.52 -4.40 -2.20
C LEU A 44 13.80 -4.12 -1.41
N LYS A 45 14.86 -4.89 -1.66
CA LYS A 45 16.18 -4.63 -1.06
C LYS A 45 16.87 -3.51 -1.84
N ILE A 46 16.85 -2.30 -1.29
CA ILE A 46 17.44 -1.09 -1.91
C ILE A 46 18.55 -0.58 -0.98
N GLY A 47 19.79 -0.50 -1.47
CA GLY A 47 20.92 -0.07 -0.64
C GLY A 47 21.26 -1.00 0.52
N GLY A 48 20.93 -2.29 0.41
CA GLY A 48 21.23 -3.30 1.43
C GLY A 48 20.11 -3.56 2.45
N ILE A 49 19.08 -2.72 2.47
CA ILE A 49 17.99 -2.75 3.44
C ILE A 49 16.62 -2.94 2.76
N PRO A 50 15.65 -3.64 3.37
CA PRO A 50 14.30 -3.72 2.84
C PRO A 50 13.60 -2.36 2.93
N GLN A 51 13.07 -1.90 1.80
CA GLN A 51 12.30 -0.66 1.69
C GLN A 51 10.98 -0.94 0.99
N PHE A 52 9.92 -0.34 1.51
CA PHE A 52 8.56 -0.54 1.02
C PHE A 52 8.31 0.25 -0.28
N VAL A 53 7.70 -0.44 -1.24
CA VAL A 53 7.28 0.12 -2.52
C VAL A 53 5.85 -0.32 -2.83
N LEU A 54 5.04 0.64 -3.29
CA LEU A 54 3.75 0.39 -3.93
C LEU A 54 3.86 0.73 -5.43
N THR A 55 3.63 -0.24 -6.29
CA THR A 55 3.62 -0.06 -7.75
C THR A 55 2.20 -0.17 -8.28
N ARG A 56 1.74 0.84 -9.02
CA ARG A 56 0.39 0.90 -9.60
C ARG A 56 0.43 1.39 -11.06
N SER A 57 -0.26 0.68 -11.95
CA SER A 57 -0.44 1.07 -13.35
C SER A 57 -1.68 0.41 -13.96
N HIS A 58 -2.32 1.09 -14.90
CA HIS A 58 -3.32 0.49 -15.79
C HIS A 58 -2.69 -0.26 -16.98
N ASP A 59 -1.45 0.05 -17.34
CA ASP A 59 -0.65 -0.69 -18.33
C ASP A 59 0.84 -0.63 -17.97
N ILE A 60 1.47 -1.77 -17.65
CA ILE A 60 2.89 -1.85 -17.29
C ILE A 60 3.86 -1.43 -18.42
N THR A 61 3.36 -1.22 -19.64
CA THR A 61 4.16 -0.67 -20.76
C THR A 61 4.23 0.85 -20.76
N ASN A 62 3.46 1.52 -19.89
CA ASN A 62 3.57 2.96 -19.66
C ASN A 62 4.95 3.36 -19.10
N PRO A 63 5.43 4.58 -19.38
CA PRO A 63 6.66 5.09 -18.78
C PRO A 63 6.60 5.07 -17.25
N VAL A 64 7.75 4.86 -16.61
CA VAL A 64 7.85 4.79 -15.15
C VAL A 64 7.86 6.20 -14.55
N LEU A 65 7.05 6.42 -13.52
CA LEU A 65 7.06 7.63 -12.70
C LEU A 65 7.37 7.25 -11.25
N LEU A 66 8.54 7.65 -10.75
CA LEU A 66 8.94 7.43 -9.36
C LEU A 66 8.53 8.63 -8.50
N LEU A 67 7.69 8.40 -7.50
CA LEU A 67 7.40 9.39 -6.48
C LEU A 67 8.49 9.36 -5.41
N LEU A 68 9.21 10.48 -5.29
CA LEU A 68 10.14 10.74 -4.19
C LEU A 68 9.52 11.78 -3.26
N HIS A 69 9.22 11.38 -2.03
CA HIS A 69 8.80 12.34 -1.00
C HIS A 69 9.93 13.29 -0.65
N GLY A 70 9.57 14.46 -0.11
CA GLY A 70 10.53 15.38 0.51
C GLY A 70 11.02 14.84 1.84
N GLY A 71 10.62 15.48 2.94
CA GLY A 71 10.96 15.01 4.28
C GLY A 71 10.76 16.06 5.37
N PRO A 72 11.32 15.80 6.57
CA PRO A 72 12.03 14.57 6.93
C PRO A 72 11.08 13.42 7.32
N GLY A 73 11.27 12.23 6.72
CA GLY A 73 10.68 10.96 7.19
C GLY A 73 9.18 10.73 6.95
N SER A 74 8.48 11.65 6.27
CA SER A 74 7.05 11.50 5.99
C SER A 74 6.81 10.95 4.59
N SER A 75 6.12 9.82 4.49
CA SER A 75 5.65 9.31 3.20
C SER A 75 4.53 10.19 2.64
N GLU A 76 4.63 10.53 1.35
CA GLU A 76 3.62 11.30 0.63
C GLU A 76 2.65 10.41 -0.17
N THR A 77 2.81 9.08 -0.09
CA THR A 77 2.03 8.10 -0.87
C THR A 77 0.53 8.28 -0.71
N ALA A 78 0.03 8.50 0.52
CA ALA A 78 -1.40 8.66 0.76
C ALA A 78 -1.97 9.94 0.13
N MET A 79 -1.23 11.05 0.21
CA MET A 79 -1.63 12.32 -0.37
C MET A 79 -1.62 12.24 -1.90
N PHE A 80 -0.54 11.71 -2.47
CA PHE A 80 -0.40 11.59 -3.91
C PHE A 80 -1.45 10.65 -4.51
N ARG A 81 -1.78 9.54 -3.83
CA ARG A 81 -2.89 8.68 -4.24
C ARG A 81 -4.25 9.36 -4.14
N LYS A 82 -4.45 10.29 -3.22
CA LYS A 82 -5.74 10.99 -3.07
C LYS A 82 -5.93 12.05 -4.15
N TYR A 83 -4.87 12.81 -4.47
CA TYR A 83 -4.98 14.01 -5.30
C TYR A 83 -4.41 13.84 -6.72
N ASN A 84 -3.58 12.81 -6.95
CA ASN A 84 -2.80 12.62 -8.18
C ASN A 84 -2.88 11.19 -8.75
N GLN A 85 -3.85 10.38 -8.32
CA GLN A 85 -4.03 8.99 -8.81
C GLN A 85 -4.23 8.89 -10.32
N GLU A 86 -4.67 9.95 -10.99
CA GLU A 86 -4.83 9.96 -12.46
C GLU A 86 -3.53 9.64 -13.20
N HIS A 87 -2.36 9.90 -12.60
CA HIS A 87 -1.08 9.50 -13.17
C HIS A 87 -0.95 7.98 -13.37
N GLU A 88 -1.66 7.15 -12.60
CA GLU A 88 -1.67 5.69 -12.76
C GLU A 88 -2.26 5.23 -14.12
N GLN A 89 -3.02 6.10 -14.81
CA GLN A 89 -3.54 5.85 -16.16
C GLN A 89 -2.47 5.98 -17.24
N HIS A 90 -1.47 6.84 -17.00
CA HIS A 90 -0.49 7.26 -18.00
C HIS A 90 0.92 6.79 -17.70
N PHE A 91 1.17 6.37 -16.45
CA PHE A 91 2.47 5.96 -15.95
C PHE A 91 2.36 4.68 -15.14
N THR A 92 3.45 3.91 -15.15
CA THR A 92 3.70 2.94 -14.10
C THR A 92 4.25 3.69 -12.89
N VAL A 93 3.35 4.04 -11.95
CA VAL A 93 3.69 4.86 -10.79
C VAL A 93 4.29 3.97 -9.70
N VAL A 94 5.46 4.37 -9.22
CA VAL A 94 6.18 3.72 -8.12
C VAL A 94 6.18 4.69 -6.93
N TYR A 95 5.39 4.36 -5.91
CA TYR A 95 5.35 5.07 -4.64
C TYR A 95 6.39 4.43 -3.70
N TRP A 96 7.47 5.15 -3.42
CA TRP A 96 8.56 4.65 -2.59
C TRP A 96 8.60 5.34 -1.22
N ASP A 97 8.47 4.55 -0.16
CA ASP A 97 8.80 4.99 1.19
C ASP A 97 10.33 4.89 1.34
N GLN A 98 11.05 6.02 1.31
CA GLN A 98 12.52 6.02 1.44
C GLN A 98 12.92 5.53 2.84
N ARG A 99 14.17 5.08 2.99
CA ARG A 99 14.76 4.72 4.29
C ARG A 99 14.43 5.78 5.35
N GLY A 100 13.89 5.33 6.48
CA GLY A 100 13.52 6.19 7.60
C GLY A 100 12.13 6.83 7.46
N ALA A 101 11.31 6.41 6.48
CA ALA A 101 9.94 6.90 6.30
C ALA A 101 8.90 5.78 6.32
N ALA A 102 7.77 6.02 7.00
CA ALA A 102 6.58 5.16 7.03
C ALA A 102 6.88 3.65 7.14
N LYS A 103 6.57 2.84 6.11
CA LYS A 103 6.81 1.38 6.15
C LYS A 103 8.29 1.00 6.05
N SER A 104 9.14 1.93 5.63
CA SER A 104 10.61 1.83 5.61
C SER A 104 11.25 2.55 6.81
N PHE A 105 10.49 2.84 7.87
CA PHE A 105 11.00 3.59 9.03
C PHE A 105 12.10 2.84 9.79
N SER A 106 11.96 1.52 9.91
CA SER A 106 12.91 0.69 10.65
C SER A 106 14.05 0.26 9.74
N GLU A 107 15.23 0.89 9.83
CA GLU A 107 16.51 0.35 9.30
C GLU A 107 17.71 0.99 10.03
N LEU A 108 17.89 0.64 11.32
CA LEU A 108 19.20 0.64 12.00
C LEU A 108 19.77 -0.78 11.97
#